data_AF-A0A915D398-F1
#
_entry.id   AF-A0A915D398-F1
#
_cell.length_a   1.000
_cell.length_b   1.000
_cell.length_c   1.000
_cell.angle_alpha   90.00
_cell.angle_beta   90.00
_cell.angle_gamma   90.00
#
_symmetry.space_group_name_H-M   'P 1'
#
loop_
_entity.id
_entity.type
_entity.pdbx_description
1 polymer ?
#
loop_
_entity_poly.entity_id
_entity_poly.type
_entity_poly.pdbx_seq_one_letter_code
_entity_poly.pdbx_strand_id
1 'polypeptide(L)'
;MPPTSTATQGNMEAIMAEFARQQQQMASNTGSSMFNSLAAGAAAAHQQQQTINSFSVVVGLLSVHLANLKIEHDIRASFSPANSRATYENRVYKEFFNLTISPQRSFILFSAKDAGSMLRLDQLGDVQRLDQEFMSVLRKQDSSSGTNGCDPLCNLNVPFQLISGEATTDEKNGLLLDYPTSIYHGNKLFVGMNMIGAQLTKNGEVFASNNSRIVSVKTIILWYFSRADTTELKSRLRKATLELFESAKQGKRLKYVDFQIFGDEIANSEMVRGAIEAQFLCLLALCCCLCSLHSPFITR
;
A
#
# COMPACT_ATOMS: atom_id res chain seq x y z
N MET A 1 61.04 -98.93 -39.39
CA MET A 1 60.12 -99.45 -38.36
C MET A 1 60.91 -99.54 -37.05
N PRO A 2 60.37 -99.21 -35.86
CA PRO A 2 59.08 -98.61 -35.49
C PRO A 2 59.25 -97.29 -34.66
N PRO A 3 58.15 -96.67 -34.17
CA PRO A 3 58.07 -95.32 -33.57
C PRO A 3 57.84 -95.34 -32.05
N THR A 4 57.83 -94.17 -31.38
CA THR A 4 56.93 -93.78 -30.25
C THR A 4 57.31 -92.37 -29.74
N SER A 5 56.42 -91.39 -29.91
CA SER A 5 55.51 -90.80 -28.91
C SER A 5 56.15 -89.75 -28.00
N THR A 6 55.65 -88.51 -28.05
CA THR A 6 55.56 -87.51 -26.96
C THR A 6 55.09 -86.18 -27.56
N ALA A 7 53.80 -86.09 -27.85
CA ALA A 7 53.14 -84.87 -28.33
C ALA A 7 52.02 -84.48 -27.34
N THR A 8 52.36 -84.16 -26.09
CA THR A 8 51.38 -83.69 -25.08
C THR A 8 52.05 -83.08 -23.83
N GLN A 9 53.07 -82.22 -23.99
CA GLN A 9 53.64 -81.51 -22.82
C GLN A 9 53.94 -80.02 -23.07
N GLY A 10 54.23 -79.61 -24.30
CA GLY A 10 54.44 -78.19 -24.63
C GLY A 10 53.18 -77.31 -24.68
N ASN A 11 51.99 -77.90 -24.78
CA ASN A 11 50.74 -77.14 -24.94
C ASN A 11 50.11 -76.69 -23.61
N MET A 12 50.50 -77.28 -22.47
CA MET A 12 49.87 -76.96 -21.18
C MET A 12 50.56 -75.79 -20.46
N GLU A 13 51.89 -75.64 -20.59
CA GLU A 13 52.62 -74.48 -20.06
C GLU A 13 52.30 -73.19 -20.82
N ALA A 14 52.14 -73.26 -22.15
CA ALA A 14 51.76 -72.10 -22.95
C ALA A 14 50.35 -71.59 -22.60
N ILE A 15 49.39 -72.49 -22.36
CA ILE A 15 48.02 -72.13 -21.97
C ILE A 15 47.98 -71.56 -20.54
N MET A 16 48.75 -72.11 -19.60
CA MET A 16 48.84 -71.59 -18.23
C MET A 16 49.52 -70.22 -18.16
N ALA A 17 50.56 -69.99 -18.97
CA ALA A 17 51.23 -68.69 -19.05
C ALA A 17 50.32 -67.61 -19.66
N GLU A 18 49.53 -67.96 -20.69
CA GLU A 18 48.58 -67.04 -21.31
C GLU A 18 47.39 -66.73 -20.39
N PHE A 19 46.91 -67.73 -19.63
CA PHE A 19 45.85 -67.53 -18.63
C PHE A 19 46.32 -66.65 -17.47
N ALA A 20 47.57 -66.82 -17.01
CA ALA A 20 48.17 -65.95 -15.98
C ALA A 20 48.34 -64.50 -16.46
N ARG A 21 48.74 -64.29 -17.73
CA ARG A 21 48.81 -62.96 -18.34
C ARG A 21 47.44 -62.31 -18.49
N GLN A 22 46.42 -63.08 -18.89
CA GLN A 22 45.05 -62.58 -18.97
C GLN A 22 44.47 -62.23 -17.59
N GLN A 23 44.77 -63.00 -16.55
CA GLN A 23 44.39 -62.68 -15.17
C GLN A 23 45.08 -61.41 -14.66
N GLN A 24 46.38 -61.22 -14.94
CA GLN A 24 47.10 -59.99 -14.59
C GLN A 24 46.60 -58.75 -15.36
N GLN A 25 46.28 -58.88 -16.65
CA GLN A 25 45.69 -57.79 -17.42
C GLN A 25 44.28 -57.42 -16.95
N MET A 26 43.44 -58.41 -16.62
CA MET A 26 42.11 -58.15 -16.07
C MET A 26 42.16 -57.48 -14.70
N ALA A 27 43.10 -57.87 -13.82
CA ALA A 27 43.29 -57.23 -12.51
C ALA A 27 43.81 -55.78 -12.60
N SER A 28 44.70 -55.47 -13.55
CA SER A 28 45.21 -54.10 -13.73
C SER A 28 44.20 -53.15 -14.39
N ASN A 29 43.36 -53.66 -15.30
CA ASN A 29 42.30 -52.90 -15.96
C ASN A 29 41.09 -52.64 -15.05
N THR A 30 40.77 -53.56 -14.12
CA THR A 30 39.73 -53.33 -13.10
C THR A 30 40.21 -52.39 -12.00
N GLY A 31 41.48 -52.46 -11.58
CA GLY A 31 42.05 -51.54 -10.60
C GLY A 31 42.11 -50.09 -11.10
N SER A 32 42.50 -49.88 -12.36
CA SER A 32 42.55 -48.55 -12.98
C SER A 32 41.17 -47.96 -13.30
N SER A 33 40.18 -48.77 -13.70
CA SER A 33 38.81 -48.30 -13.92
C SER A 33 38.09 -47.92 -12.61
N MET A 34 38.35 -48.66 -11.53
CA MET A 34 37.78 -48.37 -10.21
C MET A 34 38.43 -47.13 -9.57
N PHE A 35 39.75 -46.93 -9.72
CA PHE A 35 40.43 -45.70 -9.29
C PHE A 35 39.97 -44.47 -10.08
N ASN A 36 39.81 -44.59 -11.40
CA ASN A 36 39.32 -43.49 -12.24
C ASN A 36 37.87 -43.13 -11.94
N SER A 37 37.00 -44.09 -11.59
CA SER A 37 35.61 -43.80 -11.20
C SER A 37 35.50 -43.17 -9.80
N LEU A 38 36.33 -43.60 -8.84
CA LEU A 38 36.45 -42.99 -7.52
C LEU A 38 37.03 -41.57 -7.59
N ALA A 39 38.06 -41.35 -8.40
CA ALA A 39 38.64 -40.03 -8.63
C ALA A 39 37.67 -39.08 -9.36
N ALA A 40 36.91 -39.58 -10.34
CA ALA A 40 35.86 -38.79 -11.01
C ALA A 40 34.70 -38.45 -10.06
N GLY A 41 34.27 -39.38 -9.20
CA GLY A 41 33.26 -39.13 -8.17
C GLY A 41 33.72 -38.12 -7.10
N ALA A 42 34.99 -38.20 -6.67
CA ALA A 42 35.58 -37.23 -5.74
C ALA A 42 35.74 -35.83 -6.37
N ALA A 43 36.14 -35.75 -7.65
CA ALA A 43 36.22 -34.49 -8.39
C ALA A 43 34.84 -33.86 -8.61
N ALA A 44 33.81 -34.66 -8.92
CA ALA A 44 32.44 -34.20 -9.06
C ALA A 44 31.84 -33.72 -7.73
N ALA A 45 32.08 -34.44 -6.63
CA ALA A 45 31.65 -34.04 -5.29
C ALA A 45 32.35 -32.74 -4.82
N HIS A 46 33.64 -32.59 -5.11
CA HIS A 46 34.39 -31.36 -4.83
C HIS A 46 33.88 -30.17 -5.64
N GLN A 47 33.58 -30.38 -6.94
CA GLN A 47 32.97 -29.35 -7.79
C GLN A 47 31.57 -28.96 -7.32
N GLN A 48 30.76 -29.92 -6.86
CA GLN A 48 29.44 -29.67 -6.28
C GLN A 48 29.51 -28.92 -4.93
N GLN A 49 30.47 -29.24 -4.08
CA GLN A 49 30.68 -28.52 -2.82
C GLN A 49 31.15 -27.08 -3.08
N GLN A 50 32.04 -26.88 -4.06
CA GLN A 50 32.51 -25.55 -4.45
C GLN A 50 31.38 -24.68 -5.01
N THR A 51 30.48 -25.24 -5.83
CA THR A 51 29.34 -24.49 -6.34
C THR A 51 28.36 -24.10 -5.22
N ILE A 52 28.02 -25.01 -4.30
CA ILE A 52 27.15 -24.71 -3.15
C ILE A 52 27.75 -23.62 -2.26
N ASN A 53 29.04 -23.72 -1.94
CA ASN A 53 29.73 -22.74 -1.11
C ASN A 53 29.75 -21.36 -1.79
N SER A 54 30.12 -21.32 -3.08
CA SER A 54 30.15 -20.06 -3.84
C SER A 54 28.77 -19.42 -3.95
N PHE A 55 27.72 -20.21 -4.22
CA PHE A 55 26.35 -19.72 -4.29
C PHE A 55 25.87 -19.18 -2.94
N SER A 56 26.13 -19.89 -1.85
CA SER A 56 25.74 -19.48 -0.50
C SER A 56 26.42 -18.18 -0.08
N VAL A 57 27.70 -18.00 -0.40
CA VAL A 57 28.44 -16.76 -0.14
C VAL A 57 27.85 -15.61 -0.94
N VAL A 58 27.58 -15.79 -2.24
CA VAL A 58 26.99 -14.75 -3.09
C VAL A 58 25.59 -14.36 -2.60
N VAL A 59 24.73 -15.34 -2.32
CA VAL A 59 23.37 -15.09 -1.80
C VAL A 59 23.44 -14.40 -0.43
N GLY A 60 24.33 -14.84 0.46
CA GLY A 60 24.54 -14.19 1.76
C GLY A 60 24.94 -12.73 1.62
N LEU A 61 25.94 -12.41 0.79
CA LEU A 61 26.41 -11.05 0.57
C LEU A 61 25.34 -10.14 -0.06
N LEU A 62 24.56 -10.66 -1.02
CA LEU A 62 23.46 -9.93 -1.64
C LEU A 62 22.30 -9.71 -0.65
N SER A 63 22.04 -10.69 0.24
CA SER A 63 20.97 -10.58 1.24
C SER A 63 21.24 -9.51 2.28
N VAL A 64 22.50 -9.25 2.64
CA VAL A 64 22.87 -8.18 3.58
C VAL A 64 22.41 -6.80 3.10
N HIS A 65 22.36 -6.57 1.79
CA HIS A 65 21.89 -5.30 1.23
C HIS A 65 20.39 -5.05 1.45
N LEU A 66 19.59 -6.10 1.69
CA LEU A 66 18.17 -5.96 2.04
C LEU A 66 17.98 -5.26 3.40
N ALA A 67 18.98 -5.25 4.28
CA ALA A 67 18.90 -4.58 5.57
C ALA A 67 18.81 -3.05 5.46
N ASN A 68 19.28 -2.46 4.34
CA ASN A 68 19.20 -1.02 4.09
C ASN A 68 18.07 -0.67 3.10
N LEU A 69 17.06 -1.54 3.00
CA LEU A 69 15.92 -1.31 2.13
C LEU A 69 15.03 -0.21 2.72
N LYS A 70 14.88 0.90 1.98
CA LYS A 70 13.97 1.99 2.33
C LYS A 70 12.68 1.81 1.54
N ILE A 71 11.58 1.59 2.25
CA ILE A 71 10.26 1.48 1.65
C ILE A 71 9.66 2.88 1.55
N GLU A 72 9.31 3.28 0.34
CA GLU A 72 8.50 4.48 0.12
C GLU A 72 7.05 4.17 0.49
N HIS A 73 6.51 4.89 1.46
CA HIS A 73 5.15 4.69 1.94
C HIS A 73 4.17 5.74 1.40
N ASP A 74 4.68 6.79 0.75
CA ASP A 74 3.83 7.78 0.09
C ASP A 74 3.43 7.27 -1.31
N ILE A 75 2.14 6.99 -1.47
CA ILE A 75 1.57 6.64 -2.78
C ILE A 75 1.83 7.73 -3.82
N ARG A 76 1.88 9.00 -3.43
CA ARG A 76 2.02 10.13 -4.37
C ARG A 76 3.43 10.22 -4.95
N ALA A 77 4.44 9.80 -4.18
CA ALA A 77 5.82 9.73 -4.65
C ALA A 77 6.06 8.52 -5.56
N SER A 78 5.37 7.40 -5.29
CA SER A 78 5.66 6.11 -5.91
C SER A 78 5.24 5.99 -7.39
N PHE A 79 4.32 6.81 -7.89
CA PHE A 79 3.75 6.67 -9.24
C PHE A 79 4.25 7.69 -10.27
N SER A 80 5.22 8.53 -9.94
CA SER A 80 5.76 9.56 -10.85
C SER A 80 7.29 9.54 -10.89
N PRO A 81 7.92 9.58 -12.08
CA PRO A 81 9.37 9.68 -12.17
C PRO A 81 9.92 10.93 -11.47
N ALA A 82 11.09 10.82 -10.85
CA ALA A 82 11.74 11.93 -10.15
C ALA A 82 11.94 13.17 -11.05
N ASN A 83 12.23 12.97 -12.33
CA ASN A 83 12.43 14.04 -13.32
C ASN A 83 11.18 14.38 -14.14
N SER A 84 9.98 14.08 -13.63
CA SER A 84 8.73 14.38 -14.33
C SER A 84 8.30 15.84 -14.17
N ARG A 85 7.43 16.31 -15.08
CA ARG A 85 6.77 17.62 -14.96
C ARG A 85 5.95 17.74 -13.67
N ALA A 86 5.30 16.65 -13.25
CA ALA A 86 4.54 16.62 -12.00
C ALA A 86 5.44 16.87 -10.78
N THR A 87 6.66 16.33 -10.77
CA THR A 87 7.64 16.60 -9.69
C THR A 87 8.06 18.07 -9.67
N TYR A 88 8.25 18.68 -10.83
CA TYR A 88 8.53 20.13 -10.92
C TYR A 88 7.37 20.96 -10.34
N GLU A 89 6.13 20.66 -10.73
CA GLU A 89 4.93 21.35 -10.23
C GLU A 89 4.76 21.18 -8.72
N ASN A 90 4.99 19.98 -8.19
CA ASN A 90 4.97 19.71 -6.75
C ASN A 90 6.06 20.49 -6.00
N ARG A 91 7.26 20.65 -6.58
CA ARG A 91 8.31 21.47 -5.99
C ARG A 91 7.91 22.94 -5.92
N VAL A 92 7.40 23.52 -7.01
CA VAL A 92 6.91 24.92 -7.03
C VAL A 92 5.78 25.11 -6.02
N TYR A 93 4.86 24.15 -5.93
CA TYR A 93 3.78 24.15 -4.94
C TYR A 93 4.30 24.17 -3.50
N LYS A 94 5.29 23.32 -3.18
CA LYS A 94 5.92 23.28 -1.86
C LYS A 94 6.67 24.57 -1.52
N GLU A 95 7.40 25.13 -2.48
CA GLU A 95 8.11 26.41 -2.33
C GLU A 95 7.12 27.55 -2.05
N PHE A 96 6.01 27.64 -2.80
CA PHE A 96 4.99 28.67 -2.61
C PHE A 96 4.38 28.66 -1.19
N PHE A 97 4.14 27.46 -0.63
CA PHE A 97 3.56 27.31 0.71
C PHE A 97 4.60 27.11 1.82
N ASN A 98 5.89 27.20 1.52
CA ASN A 98 6.99 26.93 2.45
C ASN A 98 6.84 25.57 3.18
N LEU A 99 6.66 24.52 2.39
CA LEU A 99 6.52 23.13 2.84
C LEU A 99 7.77 22.33 2.49
N THR A 100 8.21 21.43 3.37
CA THR A 100 9.32 20.53 3.07
C THR A 100 8.82 19.30 2.31
N ILE A 101 7.63 18.82 2.70
CA ILE A 101 6.97 17.68 2.06
C ILE A 101 5.59 18.05 1.51
N SER A 102 5.06 17.19 0.64
CA SER A 102 3.70 17.39 0.15
C SER A 102 2.70 17.21 1.31
N PRO A 103 1.77 18.15 1.46
CA PRO A 103 0.80 18.11 2.54
C PRO A 103 -0.15 16.93 2.32
N GLN A 104 -0.60 16.37 3.43
CA GLN A 104 -1.56 15.28 3.47
C GLN A 104 -2.97 15.85 3.43
N ARG A 105 -3.85 15.21 2.65
CA ARG A 105 -5.25 15.63 2.50
C ARG A 105 -6.17 14.57 3.04
N SER A 106 -7.29 15.02 3.58
CA SER A 106 -8.41 14.14 3.96
C SER A 106 -9.71 14.88 3.70
N PHE A 107 -10.78 14.17 3.42
CA PHE A 107 -12.11 14.74 3.29
C PHE A 107 -13.14 13.78 3.87
N ILE A 108 -14.21 14.34 4.42
CA ILE A 108 -15.29 13.57 5.01
C ILE A 108 -16.55 13.86 4.22
N LEU A 109 -17.19 12.80 3.74
CA LEU A 109 -18.51 12.81 3.13
C LEU A 109 -19.55 12.51 4.20
N PHE A 110 -20.60 13.32 4.27
CA PHE A 110 -21.70 13.19 5.20
C PHE A 110 -23.01 13.01 4.45
N SER A 111 -23.76 11.97 4.78
CA SER A 111 -25.07 11.68 4.19
C SER A 111 -26.09 11.36 5.27
N ALA A 112 -27.36 11.70 5.05
CA ALA A 112 -28.38 11.50 6.06
C ALA A 112 -28.76 10.01 6.14
N LYS A 113 -28.88 9.46 7.36
CA LYS A 113 -29.24 8.05 7.57
C LYS A 113 -30.64 7.69 7.08
N ASP A 114 -31.54 8.67 7.08
CA ASP A 114 -32.91 8.55 6.58
C ASP A 114 -33.03 8.85 5.07
N ALA A 115 -31.89 8.98 4.36
CA ALA A 115 -31.80 9.37 2.96
C ALA A 115 -32.46 10.73 2.61
N GLY A 116 -32.74 11.56 3.62
CA GLY A 116 -33.29 12.90 3.44
C GLY A 116 -32.24 13.98 3.19
N SER A 117 -32.64 15.24 3.33
CA SER A 117 -31.75 16.39 3.10
C SER A 117 -30.76 16.58 4.25
N MET A 118 -29.50 16.86 3.88
CA MET A 118 -28.43 17.19 4.82
C MET A 118 -28.50 18.61 5.42
N LEU A 119 -29.37 19.49 4.91
CA LEU A 119 -29.53 20.87 5.39
C LEU A 119 -30.44 21.01 6.64
N ARG A 120 -30.96 19.90 7.15
CA ARG A 120 -31.78 19.90 8.37
C ARG A 120 -30.91 20.10 9.61
N LEU A 121 -31.48 20.73 10.63
CA LEU A 121 -30.79 21.16 11.85
C LEU A 121 -30.03 20.03 12.55
N ASP A 122 -30.69 18.89 12.78
CA ASP A 122 -30.09 17.74 13.46
C ASP A 122 -28.87 17.18 12.71
N GLN A 123 -28.96 17.13 11.37
CA GLN A 123 -27.85 16.67 10.53
C GLN A 123 -26.70 17.67 10.52
N LEU A 124 -26.99 18.97 10.37
CA LEU A 124 -25.97 20.02 10.42
C LEU A 124 -25.26 20.05 11.77
N GLY A 125 -25.98 19.85 12.88
CA GLY A 125 -25.40 19.77 14.21
C GLY A 125 -24.45 18.58 14.40
N ASP A 126 -24.79 17.40 13.86
CA ASP A 126 -23.89 16.23 13.86
C ASP A 126 -22.64 16.47 13.01
N VAL A 127 -22.78 17.11 11.84
CA VAL A 127 -21.64 17.49 10.97
C VAL A 127 -20.71 18.48 11.67
N GLN A 128 -21.26 19.56 12.24
CA GLN A 128 -20.49 20.58 12.95
C GLN A 128 -19.73 20.01 14.16
N ARG A 129 -20.36 19.10 14.93
CA ARG A 129 -19.71 18.46 16.07
C ARG A 129 -18.47 17.67 15.64
N LEU A 130 -18.59 16.86 14.58
CA LEU A 130 -17.46 16.08 14.09
C LEU A 130 -16.38 16.97 13.45
N ASP A 131 -16.77 18.01 12.72
CA ASP A 131 -15.83 18.98 12.13
C ASP A 131 -15.00 19.68 13.21
N GLN A 132 -15.65 20.16 14.27
CA GLN A 132 -14.97 20.81 15.40
C GLN A 132 -14.00 19.87 16.10
N GLU A 133 -14.41 18.62 16.35
CA GLU A 133 -13.57 17.59 16.95
C GLU A 133 -12.31 17.34 16.09
N PHE A 134 -12.48 17.07 14.79
CA PHE A 134 -11.36 16.78 13.91
C PHE A 134 -10.45 17.99 13.70
N MET A 135 -11.03 19.19 13.51
CA MET A 135 -10.27 20.44 13.41
C MET A 135 -9.50 20.78 14.69
N SER A 136 -9.99 20.39 15.87
CA SER A 136 -9.25 20.61 17.13
C SER A 136 -7.90 19.88 17.14
N VAL A 137 -7.84 18.70 16.51
CA VAL A 137 -6.60 17.93 16.34
C VAL A 137 -5.66 18.60 15.35
N LEU A 138 -6.20 19.13 14.25
CA LEU A 138 -5.40 19.78 13.21
C LEU A 138 -4.92 21.17 13.60
N ARG A 139 -5.68 21.90 14.43
CA ARG A 139 -5.31 23.23 14.94
C ARG A 139 -4.33 23.18 16.10
N LYS A 140 -4.08 22.01 16.69
CA LYS A 140 -3.07 21.89 17.74
C LYS A 140 -1.69 22.25 17.16
N GLN A 141 -0.96 23.13 17.84
CA GLN A 141 0.38 23.50 17.39
C GLN A 141 1.33 22.31 17.54
N ASP A 142 2.27 22.22 16.60
CA ASP A 142 3.40 21.32 16.67
C ASP A 142 4.46 21.86 17.62
N SER A 143 5.01 21.00 18.47
CA SER A 143 5.93 21.43 19.54
C SER A 143 7.26 21.97 18.99
N SER A 144 7.65 21.56 17.77
CA SER A 144 8.93 21.91 17.17
C SER A 144 8.88 23.17 16.30
N SER A 145 7.79 23.34 15.54
CA SER A 145 7.62 24.43 14.58
C SER A 145 6.70 25.55 15.06
N GLY A 146 5.88 25.31 16.10
CA GLY A 146 4.85 26.25 16.57
C GLY A 146 3.71 26.50 15.58
N THR A 147 3.71 25.80 14.44
CA THR A 147 2.69 25.94 13.38
C THR A 147 1.52 25.00 13.63
N ASN A 148 0.33 25.38 13.14
CA ASN A 148 -0.81 24.47 13.19
C ASN A 148 -0.65 23.40 12.12
N GLY A 149 -1.16 22.20 12.39
CA GLY A 149 -1.20 21.14 11.40
C GLY A 149 -1.95 21.55 10.14
N CYS A 150 -3.06 22.30 10.26
CA CYS A 150 -3.85 22.70 9.09
C CYS A 150 -3.30 23.90 8.28
N ASP A 151 -2.22 24.55 8.72
CA ASP A 151 -1.70 25.73 8.03
C ASP A 151 -1.22 25.37 6.61
N PRO A 152 -1.45 26.23 5.60
CA PRO A 152 -2.11 27.54 5.66
C PRO A 152 -3.61 27.50 5.38
N LEU A 153 -4.20 26.31 5.24
CA LEU A 153 -5.54 26.09 4.71
C LEU A 153 -6.56 25.68 5.78
N CYS A 154 -6.38 26.16 7.02
CA CYS A 154 -7.29 25.90 8.15
C CYS A 154 -8.74 26.38 7.93
N ASN A 155 -8.95 27.28 6.95
CA ASN A 155 -10.23 27.93 6.69
C ASN A 155 -10.96 27.42 5.44
N LEU A 156 -10.56 26.26 4.90
CA LEU A 156 -11.19 25.69 3.70
C LEU A 156 -12.71 25.49 3.82
N ASN A 157 -13.19 25.13 5.01
CA ASN A 157 -14.61 24.86 5.26
C ASN A 157 -15.38 26.06 5.83
N VAL A 158 -14.75 27.24 5.94
CA VAL A 158 -15.41 28.44 6.50
C VAL A 158 -16.73 28.79 5.79
N PRO A 159 -16.83 28.73 4.44
CA PRO A 159 -18.10 28.98 3.76
C PRO A 159 -19.26 28.12 4.28
N PHE A 160 -19.01 26.84 4.50
CA PHE A 160 -19.99 25.92 5.07
C PHE A 160 -20.25 26.22 6.55
N GLN A 161 -19.22 26.54 7.35
CA GLN A 161 -19.38 26.85 8.77
C GLN A 161 -20.26 28.09 9.00
N LEU A 162 -20.10 29.13 8.17
CA LEU A 162 -20.93 30.34 8.24
C LEU A 162 -22.41 30.03 7.97
N ILE A 163 -22.68 29.29 6.90
CA ILE A 163 -24.05 28.95 6.52
C ILE A 163 -24.70 27.98 7.49
N SER A 164 -23.96 26.96 7.93
CA SER A 164 -24.49 26.00 8.90
C SER A 164 -24.75 26.67 10.26
N GLY A 165 -23.90 27.61 10.68
CA GLY A 165 -24.12 28.40 11.90
C GLY A 165 -25.39 29.24 11.82
N GLU A 166 -25.55 30.04 10.77
CA GLU A 166 -26.75 30.87 10.56
C GLU A 166 -28.01 30.02 10.28
N ALA A 167 -27.86 28.87 9.64
CA ALA A 167 -28.99 27.96 9.44
C ALA A 167 -29.50 27.36 10.76
N THR A 168 -28.65 27.28 11.79
CA THR A 168 -29.00 26.82 13.13
C THR A 168 -29.57 27.90 14.04
N THR A 169 -29.50 29.18 13.67
CA THR A 169 -30.10 30.29 14.41
C THR A 169 -31.51 30.58 13.92
N ASP A 170 -32.38 31.04 14.84
CA ASP A 170 -33.75 31.45 14.50
C ASP A 170 -33.77 32.76 13.70
N GLU A 171 -32.77 33.62 13.88
CA GLU A 171 -32.53 34.78 13.05
C GLU A 171 -31.69 34.39 11.84
N LYS A 172 -32.28 34.46 10.64
CA LYS A 172 -31.61 34.24 9.34
C LYS A 172 -31.40 35.58 8.64
N ASN A 173 -30.89 36.56 9.37
CA ASN A 173 -30.88 37.96 8.94
C ASN A 173 -29.70 38.19 7.98
N GLY A 174 -29.96 38.06 6.68
CA GLY A 174 -28.99 38.36 5.63
C GLY A 174 -28.35 37.14 4.98
N LEU A 175 -28.85 35.93 5.25
CA LEU A 175 -28.51 34.72 4.49
C LEU A 175 -29.57 34.45 3.41
N LEU A 176 -29.14 34.45 2.15
CA LEU A 176 -29.86 33.82 1.04
C LEU A 176 -29.10 32.55 0.66
N LEU A 177 -29.69 31.41 0.99
CA LEU A 177 -29.10 30.11 0.71
C LEU A 177 -29.38 29.71 -0.75
N ASP A 178 -28.34 29.70 -1.56
CA ASP A 178 -28.39 29.39 -3.00
C ASP A 178 -27.16 28.58 -3.42
N TYR A 179 -27.23 27.90 -4.56
CA TYR A 179 -26.19 26.99 -5.05
C TYR A 179 -25.80 27.31 -6.50
N PRO A 180 -24.50 27.34 -6.86
CA PRO A 180 -23.32 26.99 -6.05
C PRO A 180 -22.78 28.14 -5.20
N THR A 181 -23.39 29.31 -5.27
CA THR A 181 -22.99 30.51 -4.53
C THR A 181 -24.17 31.03 -3.73
N SER A 182 -24.02 31.13 -2.42
CA SER A 182 -24.98 31.74 -1.51
C SER A 182 -24.63 33.21 -1.27
N ILE A 183 -25.56 33.98 -0.70
CA ILE A 183 -25.30 35.36 -0.26
C ILE A 183 -25.36 35.40 1.26
N TYR A 184 -24.27 35.85 1.90
CA TYR A 184 -24.16 36.01 3.35
C TYR A 184 -23.80 37.46 3.66
N HIS A 185 -24.72 38.20 4.30
CA HIS A 185 -24.64 39.64 4.55
C HIS A 185 -24.23 40.46 3.31
N GLY A 186 -24.86 40.17 2.17
CA GLY A 186 -24.57 40.83 0.89
C GLY A 186 -23.32 40.34 0.16
N ASN A 187 -22.49 39.50 0.79
CA ASN A 187 -21.30 38.93 0.19
C ASN A 187 -21.60 37.59 -0.49
N LYS A 188 -21.02 37.39 -1.68
CA LYS A 188 -21.12 36.11 -2.39
C LYS A 188 -20.19 35.09 -1.75
N LEU A 189 -20.75 33.95 -1.36
CA LEU A 189 -20.06 32.87 -0.68
C LEU A 189 -20.17 31.58 -1.50
N PHE A 190 -19.04 31.04 -1.94
CA PHE A 190 -19.02 29.82 -2.72
C PHE A 190 -19.21 28.59 -1.83
N VAL A 191 -20.31 27.87 -2.03
CA VAL A 191 -20.69 26.66 -1.28
C VAL A 191 -20.62 25.39 -2.11
N GLY A 192 -20.37 25.53 -3.42
CA GLY A 192 -20.27 24.43 -4.37
C GLY A 192 -19.18 23.41 -4.00
N MET A 193 -18.18 23.83 -3.23
CA MET A 193 -17.14 22.92 -2.73
C MET A 193 -17.63 21.99 -1.62
N ASN A 194 -18.72 22.33 -0.91
CA ASN A 194 -19.19 21.61 0.27
C ASN A 194 -20.53 20.90 0.09
N MET A 195 -21.41 21.38 -0.81
CA MET A 195 -22.74 20.80 -1.01
C MET A 195 -22.79 19.99 -2.30
N ILE A 196 -23.04 18.69 -2.21
CA ILE A 196 -23.09 17.79 -3.37
C ILE A 196 -24.52 17.29 -3.59
N GLY A 197 -24.97 17.33 -4.84
CA GLY A 197 -26.32 16.93 -5.23
C GLY A 197 -27.39 17.87 -4.69
N ALA A 198 -27.12 19.17 -4.67
CA ALA A 198 -28.09 20.19 -4.30
C ALA A 198 -29.20 20.27 -5.36
N GLN A 199 -30.46 20.17 -4.92
CA GLN A 199 -31.63 20.37 -5.76
C GLN A 199 -32.20 21.77 -5.51
N LEU A 200 -32.45 22.50 -6.59
CA LEU A 200 -33.02 23.83 -6.55
C LEU A 200 -34.51 23.82 -6.86
N THR A 201 -35.21 24.87 -6.44
CA THR A 201 -36.60 25.12 -6.85
C THR A 201 -36.68 25.29 -8.37
N LYS A 202 -37.71 24.72 -9.00
CA LYS A 202 -37.85 24.70 -10.48
C LYS A 202 -37.90 26.08 -11.13
N ASN A 203 -38.39 27.09 -10.42
CA ASN A 203 -38.61 28.44 -10.95
C ASN A 203 -37.66 29.50 -10.34
N GLY A 204 -36.66 29.09 -9.55
CA GLY A 204 -35.81 30.04 -8.81
C GLY A 204 -36.54 30.79 -7.68
N GLU A 205 -37.68 30.28 -7.26
CA GLU A 205 -38.47 30.79 -6.15
C GLU A 205 -37.70 30.65 -4.84
N VAL A 206 -37.76 31.68 -4.00
CA VAL A 206 -37.16 31.65 -2.67
C VAL A 206 -38.24 31.21 -1.69
N PHE A 207 -37.94 30.18 -0.90
CA PHE A 207 -38.80 29.77 0.19
C PHE A 207 -38.85 30.87 1.27
N ALA A 208 -40.02 31.50 1.42
CA ALA A 208 -40.22 32.62 2.35
C ALA A 208 -39.96 32.26 3.83
N SER A 209 -40.02 30.97 4.19
CA SER A 209 -39.80 30.49 5.55
C SER A 209 -38.32 30.38 5.94
N ASN A 210 -37.40 30.23 4.99
CA ASN A 210 -36.00 29.96 5.28
C ASN A 210 -35.00 30.68 4.35
N ASN A 211 -35.46 31.62 3.52
CA ASN A 211 -34.64 32.35 2.55
C ASN A 211 -33.70 31.44 1.74
N SER A 212 -34.21 30.30 1.31
CA SER A 212 -33.46 29.30 0.54
C SER A 212 -34.07 29.11 -0.84
N ARG A 213 -33.22 28.89 -1.84
CA ARG A 213 -33.59 28.33 -3.16
C ARG A 213 -33.27 26.84 -3.26
N ILE A 214 -32.56 26.31 -2.25
CA ILE A 214 -32.19 24.90 -2.16
C ILE A 214 -33.33 24.14 -1.49
N VAL A 215 -33.85 23.13 -2.21
CA VAL A 215 -34.88 22.20 -1.75
C VAL A 215 -34.24 21.10 -0.89
N SER A 216 -33.15 20.52 -1.37
CA SER A 216 -32.46 19.44 -0.68
C SER A 216 -30.98 19.37 -1.05
N VAL A 217 -30.16 18.84 -0.14
CA VAL A 217 -28.75 18.50 -0.40
C VAL A 217 -28.56 17.05 -0.02
N LYS A 218 -27.98 16.26 -0.94
CA LYS A 218 -27.78 14.83 -0.72
C LYS A 218 -26.60 14.54 0.19
N THR A 219 -25.47 15.21 -0.04
CA THR A 219 -24.22 14.95 0.67
C THR A 219 -23.51 16.26 0.98
N ILE A 220 -22.93 16.38 2.17
CA ILE A 220 -22.00 17.45 2.52
C ILE A 220 -20.58 16.88 2.50
N ILE A 221 -19.64 17.62 1.92
CA ILE A 221 -18.21 17.29 1.95
C ILE A 221 -17.45 18.38 2.71
N LEU A 222 -16.60 17.96 3.65
CA LEU A 222 -15.67 18.84 4.34
C LEU A 222 -14.23 18.44 4.00
N TRP A 223 -13.40 19.44 3.71
CA TRP A 223 -12.03 19.27 3.26
C TRP A 223 -11.04 19.61 4.36
N TYR A 224 -10.07 18.73 4.55
CA TYR A 224 -9.04 18.87 5.56
C TYR A 224 -7.68 18.78 4.91
N PHE A 225 -6.87 19.77 5.24
CA PHE A 225 -5.49 19.87 4.84
C PHE A 225 -4.63 19.76 6.08
N SER A 226 -3.53 19.02 5.99
CA SER A 226 -2.56 18.95 7.06
C SER A 226 -1.13 18.92 6.53
N ARG A 227 -0.28 19.76 7.11
CA ARG A 227 1.17 19.63 7.03
C ARG A 227 1.58 18.28 7.61
N ALA A 228 2.64 17.73 7.04
CA ALA A 228 3.26 16.51 7.53
C ALA A 228 4.80 16.64 7.57
N ASP A 229 5.29 17.88 7.62
CA ASP A 229 6.71 18.22 7.64
C ASP A 229 7.42 17.71 8.90
N THR A 230 6.68 17.53 10.00
CA THR A 230 7.17 16.98 11.27
C THR A 230 6.59 15.60 11.54
N THR A 231 7.34 14.78 12.26
CA THR A 231 6.90 13.44 12.67
C THR A 231 5.72 13.49 13.63
N GLU A 232 5.65 14.50 14.50
CA GLU A 232 4.53 14.72 15.42
C GLU A 232 3.23 14.97 14.65
N LEU A 233 3.23 15.93 13.71
CA LEU A 233 2.06 16.26 12.89
C LEU A 233 1.60 15.05 12.08
N LYS A 234 2.54 14.37 11.41
CA LYS A 234 2.24 13.18 10.61
C LYS A 234 1.62 12.06 11.46
N SER A 235 2.20 11.77 12.63
CA SER A 235 1.69 10.74 13.54
C SER A 235 0.30 11.09 14.08
N ARG A 236 0.10 12.35 14.47
CA ARG A 236 -1.18 12.84 15.00
C ARG A 236 -2.30 12.78 13.97
N LEU A 237 -2.02 13.25 12.74
CA LEU A 237 -2.96 13.14 11.62
C LEU A 237 -3.30 11.67 11.34
N ARG A 238 -2.28 10.82 11.17
CA ARG A 238 -2.48 9.39 10.90
C ARG A 238 -3.37 8.74 11.96
N LYS A 239 -3.10 8.99 13.24
CA LYS A 239 -3.89 8.44 14.34
C LYS A 239 -5.35 8.91 14.26
N ALA A 240 -5.57 10.21 14.14
CA ALA A 240 -6.91 10.78 14.10
C ALA A 240 -7.72 10.30 12.88
N THR A 241 -7.11 10.26 11.70
CA THR A 241 -7.77 9.81 10.48
C THR A 241 -8.11 8.32 10.53
N LEU A 242 -7.21 7.46 11.03
CA LEU A 242 -7.47 6.02 11.15
C LEU A 242 -8.52 5.71 12.23
N GLU A 243 -8.48 6.38 13.38
CA GLU A 243 -9.49 6.24 14.43
C GLU A 243 -10.88 6.63 13.90
N LEU A 244 -10.95 7.73 13.15
CA LEU A 244 -12.18 8.20 12.55
C LEU A 244 -12.68 7.25 11.44
N PHE A 245 -11.77 6.65 10.67
CA PHE A 245 -12.10 5.65 9.66
C PHE A 245 -12.70 4.38 10.26
N GLU A 246 -12.11 3.87 11.34
CA GLU A 246 -12.67 2.71 12.05
C GLU A 246 -14.02 3.03 12.69
N SER A 247 -14.18 4.25 13.23
CA SER A 247 -15.47 4.70 13.75
C SER A 247 -16.54 4.84 12.66
N ALA A 248 -16.15 5.30 11.46
CA ALA A 248 -17.03 5.38 10.29
C ALA A 248 -17.56 3.99 9.90
N LYS A 249 -16.70 2.97 9.84
CA LYS A 249 -17.10 1.58 9.51
C LYS A 249 -18.16 1.03 10.46
N GLN A 250 -18.16 1.45 11.72
CA GLN A 250 -19.16 1.01 12.70
C GLN A 250 -20.52 1.68 12.52
N GLY A 251 -20.58 2.88 11.90
CA GLY A 251 -21.81 3.61 11.60
C GLY A 251 -22.62 4.12 12.81
N LYS A 252 -22.06 4.04 14.03
CA LYS A 252 -22.78 4.34 15.29
C LYS A 252 -22.38 5.64 15.98
N ARG A 253 -21.37 6.35 15.48
CA ARG A 253 -20.83 7.54 16.16
C ARG A 253 -21.76 8.75 16.12
N LEU A 254 -22.45 8.98 14.99
CA LEU A 254 -23.41 10.07 14.83
C LEU A 254 -24.83 9.51 14.78
N LYS A 255 -25.80 10.29 15.28
CA LYS A 255 -27.18 9.82 15.46
C LYS A 255 -27.97 9.93 14.15
N TYR A 256 -27.82 11.04 13.45
CA TYR A 256 -28.65 11.39 12.29
C TYR A 256 -27.91 11.26 10.95
N VAL A 257 -26.59 11.27 11.00
CA VAL A 257 -25.70 11.31 9.84
C VAL A 257 -24.85 10.05 9.79
N ASP A 258 -24.66 9.52 8.60
CA ASP A 258 -23.61 8.56 8.29
C ASP A 258 -22.46 9.31 7.61
N PHE A 259 -21.22 8.94 7.91
CA PHE A 259 -20.06 9.63 7.36
C PHE A 259 -19.00 8.66 6.88
N GLN A 260 -18.27 9.07 5.85
CA GLN A 260 -17.17 8.32 5.26
C GLN A 260 -15.98 9.24 5.14
N ILE A 261 -14.83 8.81 5.65
CA ILE A 261 -13.58 9.55 5.57
C ILE A 261 -12.67 8.93 4.52
N PHE A 262 -12.07 9.79 3.71
CA PHE A 262 -11.05 9.45 2.74
C PHE A 262 -9.83 10.32 3.00
N GLY A 263 -8.64 9.80 2.76
CA GLY A 263 -7.43 10.57 2.94
C GLY A 263 -6.19 9.79 2.57
N ASP A 264 -5.11 10.54 2.39
CA ASP A 264 -3.82 10.01 1.95
C ASP A 264 -3.28 8.95 2.95
N GLU A 265 -3.42 9.18 4.27
CA GLU A 265 -2.99 8.22 5.31
C GLU A 265 -3.80 6.91 5.30
N ILE A 266 -5.10 6.96 4.98
CA ILE A 266 -5.93 5.73 4.86
C ILE A 266 -5.46 4.95 3.65
N ALA A 267 -5.31 5.60 2.49
CA ALA A 267 -4.85 4.98 1.27
C ALA A 267 -3.46 4.36 1.42
N ASN A 268 -2.53 5.05 2.08
CA ASN A 268 -1.21 4.52 2.41
C ASN A 268 -1.31 3.27 3.32
N SER A 269 -2.17 3.29 4.33
CA SER A 269 -2.36 2.14 5.23
C SER A 269 -2.97 0.92 4.51
N GLU A 270 -3.93 1.16 3.62
CA GLU A 270 -4.61 0.13 2.84
C GLU A 270 -3.68 -0.48 1.79
N MET A 271 -2.81 0.33 1.18
CA MET A 271 -1.75 -0.17 0.28
C MET A 271 -0.79 -1.11 1.01
N VAL A 272 -0.33 -0.73 2.21
CA VAL A 272 0.57 -1.58 3.00
C VAL A 272 -0.12 -2.87 3.41
N ARG A 273 -1.39 -2.82 3.83
CA ARG A 273 -2.18 -4.00 4.13
C ARG A 273 -2.30 -4.94 2.93
N GLY A 274 -2.66 -4.39 1.76
CA GLY A 274 -2.77 -5.17 0.52
C GLY A 274 -1.44 -5.81 0.10
N ALA A 275 -0.32 -5.12 0.29
CA ALA A 275 1.00 -5.67 0.01
C ALA A 275 1.35 -6.86 0.91
N ILE A 276 1.00 -6.80 2.20
CA ILE A 276 1.21 -7.89 3.16
C ILE A 276 0.36 -9.12 2.80
N GLU A 277 -0.93 -8.90 2.49
CA GLU A 277 -1.84 -9.98 2.07
C GLU A 277 -1.35 -10.66 0.78
N ALA A 278 -0.91 -9.86 -0.20
CA ALA A 278 -0.33 -10.38 -1.44
C ALA A 278 0.95 -11.19 -1.19
N GLN A 279 1.82 -10.72 -0.29
CA GLN A 279 3.05 -11.43 0.05
C GLN A 279 2.75 -12.82 0.65
N PHE A 280 1.72 -12.93 1.49
CA PHE A 280 1.30 -14.21 2.04
C PHE A 280 0.80 -15.17 0.94
N LEU A 281 0.01 -14.66 -0.01
CA LEU A 281 -0.46 -15.45 -1.15
C LEU A 281 0.69 -15.90 -2.06
N CYS A 282 1.69 -15.04 -2.30
CA CYS A 282 2.88 -15.40 -3.06
C CYS A 282 3.69 -16.51 -2.38
N LEU A 283 3.83 -16.47 -1.05
CA LEU A 283 4.50 -17.52 -0.28
C LEU A 283 3.76 -18.86 -0.39
N LEU A 284 2.44 -18.85 -0.22
CA LEU A 284 1.61 -20.06 -0.40
C LEU A 284 1.73 -20.61 -1.81
N ALA A 285 1.69 -19.76 -2.84
CA ALA A 285 1.85 -20.17 -4.23
C ALA A 285 3.22 -20.82 -4.47
N LEU A 286 4.30 -20.23 -3.92
CA LEU A 286 5.65 -20.81 -4.02
C LEU A 286 5.72 -22.18 -3.33
N CYS A 287 5.16 -22.33 -2.13
CA CYS A 287 5.08 -23.61 -1.43
C CYS A 287 4.33 -24.67 -2.24
N CYS A 288 3.17 -24.32 -2.80
CA CYS A 288 2.40 -25.21 -3.66
C CYS A 288 3.21 -25.64 -4.90
N CYS A 289 3.88 -24.71 -5.58
CA CYS A 289 4.75 -25.03 -6.72
C CYS A 289 5.86 -26.00 -6.33
N LEU A 290 6.52 -25.79 -5.19
CA LEU A 290 7.56 -26.70 -4.70
C LEU A 290 7.01 -28.08 -4.37
N CYS A 291 5.82 -28.18 -3.76
CA CYS A 291 5.15 -29.45 -3.50
C CYS A 291 4.78 -30.17 -4.80
N SER A 292 4.30 -29.46 -5.83
CA SER A 292 4.01 -30.05 -7.14
C SER A 292 5.26 -30.56 -7.85
N LEU A 293 6.41 -29.91 -7.68
CA LEU A 293 7.69 -30.41 -8.19
C LEU A 293 8.19 -31.65 -7.42
N HIS A 294 7.88 -31.76 -6.13
CA HIS A 294 8.33 -32.86 -5.27
C HIS A 294 7.42 -34.09 -5.29
N SER A 295 6.32 -34.06 -6.05
CA SER A 295 5.44 -35.21 -6.23
C SER A 295 5.76 -35.89 -7.58
N PRO A 296 6.75 -36.80 -7.66
CA PRO A 296 6.88 -37.65 -8.83
C PRO A 296 5.69 -38.63 -8.81
N PHE A 297 5.05 -38.83 -9.96
CA PHE A 297 4.15 -39.97 -10.21
C PHE A 297 2.90 -40.11 -9.33
N ILE A 298 1.79 -39.53 -9.78
CA ILE A 298 0.50 -40.27 -9.84
C ILE A 298 -0.02 -40.14 -11.28
N THR A 299 0.67 -40.80 -12.20
CA THR A 299 0.08 -41.27 -13.45
C THR A 299 0.46 -42.74 -13.57
N ARG A 300 -0.35 -43.58 -12.95
CA ARG A 300 -0.66 -44.94 -13.39
C ARG A 300 -2.13 -45.19 -13.07
#